data_AF-A0A3N5ELI7-F1
#
_entry.id   AF-A0A3N5ELI7-F1
#
_cell.length_a   1.000
_cell.length_b   1.000
_cell.length_c   1.000
_cell.angle_alpha   90.00
_cell.angle_beta   90.00
_cell.angle_gamma   90.00
#
_symmetry.space_group_name_H-M   'P 1'
#
loop_
_entity.id
_entity.type
_entity.pdbx_description
1 polymer ?
#
loop_
_entity_poly.entity_id
_entity_poly.type
_entity_poly.pdbx_seq_one_letter_code
_entity_poly.pdbx_strand_id
1 'polypeptide(L)' 'KEGVLHIKIAAPPDKGKANKELVDFLAETLGIRKSAIQIIKGQASRNKIVAIEILGSQEILERLVR' A
#
# COMPACT_ATOMS: atom_id res chain seq x y z
N LYS A 1 -2.46 15.53 -4.95
CA LYS A 1 -3.51 15.16 -5.93
C LYS A 1 -4.66 14.55 -5.15
N GLU A 2 -5.89 14.96 -5.42
CA GLU A 2 -7.07 14.31 -4.84
C GLU A 2 -7.07 12.82 -5.23
N GLY A 3 -7.40 11.94 -4.28
CA GLY A 3 -7.37 10.49 -4.48
C GLY A 3 -5.99 9.83 -4.41
N VAL A 4 -4.94 10.53 -3.96
CA VAL A 4 -3.60 9.94 -3.75
C VAL A 4 -3.22 10.01 -2.27
N LEU A 5 -2.95 8.84 -1.69
CA LEU A 5 -2.38 8.71 -0.35
C LEU A 5 -0.86 8.79 -0.40
N HIS A 6 -0.26 9.66 0.42
CA HIS A 6 1.18 9.75 0.56
C HIS A 6 1.64 8.90 1.74
N ILE A 7 2.35 7.81 1.43
CA ILE A 7 2.92 6.91 2.43
C ILE A 7 4.44 7.12 2.43
N LYS A 8 5.00 7.42 3.60
CA LYS A 8 6.45 7.50 3.80
C LYS A 8 6.94 6.13 4.23
N ILE A 9 7.77 5.51 3.38
CA ILE A 9 8.49 4.28 3.67
C ILE A 9 9.99 4.57 3.73
N ALA A 10 10.71 3.86 4.59
CA ALA A 10 12.15 3.99 4.75
C ALA A 10 12.92 3.26 3.64
N ALA A 11 12.33 2.23 3.01
CA ALA A 11 12.99 1.48 1.95
C ALA A 11 13.43 2.37 0.77
N PRO A 12 14.67 2.21 0.30
CA PRO A 12 15.08 2.78 -0.97
C PRO A 12 14.27 2.17 -2.13
N PRO A 13 14.09 2.88 -3.25
CA PRO A 13 13.38 2.39 -4.43
C PRO A 13 14.21 1.35 -5.25
N ASP A 14 15.02 0.53 -4.58
CA ASP A 14 15.90 -0.46 -5.19
C ASP A 14 15.30 -1.86 -5.16
N LYS A 15 15.37 -2.58 -6.29
CA LYS A 15 15.07 -4.02 -6.43
C LYS A 15 13.79 -4.49 -5.71
N GLY A 16 12.72 -3.70 -5.75
CA GLY A 16 11.43 -4.04 -5.16
C GLY A 16 11.34 -3.98 -3.63
N LYS A 17 12.38 -3.50 -2.93
CA LYS A 17 12.34 -3.31 -1.45
C LYS A 17 11.21 -2.37 -1.04
N ALA A 18 11.06 -1.26 -1.76
CA ALA A 18 9.95 -0.33 -1.58
C ALA A 18 8.55 -0.92 -1.87
N ASN A 19 8.46 -1.99 -2.67
CA ASN A 19 7.20 -2.69 -2.91
C ASN A 19 6.87 -3.59 -1.73
N LYS A 20 7.86 -4.34 -1.25
CA LYS A 20 7.71 -5.21 -0.09
C LYS A 20 7.38 -4.40 1.16
N GLU A 21 8.12 -3.33 1.45
CA GLU A 21 7.87 -2.49 2.63
C GLU A 21 6.49 -1.82 2.58
N LEU A 22 6.04 -1.40 1.40
CA LEU A 22 4.68 -0.87 1.25
C LEU A 22 3.61 -1.93 1.55
N VAL A 23 3.77 -3.16 1.03
CA VAL A 23 2.83 -4.26 1.30
C VAL A 23 2.85 -4.65 2.78
N ASP A 24 4.03 -4.68 3.39
CA ASP A 24 4.22 -4.98 4.81
C ASP A 24 3.53 -3.91 5.68
N PHE A 25 3.79 -2.63 5.40
CA PHE A 25 3.15 -1.49 6.07
C PHE A 25 1.62 -1.52 5.96
N LEU A 26 1.10 -1.78 4.75
CA LEU A 26 -0.34 -1.84 4.53
C LEU A 26 -0.97 -3.06 5.22
N ALA A 27 -0.31 -4.21 5.22
CA ALA A 27 -0.79 -5.41 5.90
C ALA A 27 -0.89 -5.19 7.42
N GLU A 28 0.12 -4.57 8.02
CA GLU A 28 0.15 -4.24 9.44
C GLU A 28 -0.92 -3.19 9.80
N THR A 29 -0.97 -2.08 9.06
CA THR A 29 -1.92 -0.99 9.35
C THR A 29 -3.38 -1.41 9.15
N LEU A 30 -3.64 -2.20 8.12
CA LEU A 30 -4.99 -2.69 7.82
C LEU A 30 -5.34 -3.96 8.60
N GLY A 31 -4.39 -4.63 9.25
CA GLY A 31 -4.60 -5.89 9.96
C GLY A 31 -5.03 -7.05 9.05
N ILE A 32 -4.51 -7.11 7.82
CA ILE A 32 -4.85 -8.13 6.82
C ILE A 32 -3.62 -8.90 6.35
N ARG A 33 -3.85 -10.06 5.73
CA ARG A 33 -2.78 -10.89 5.16
C ARG A 33 -2.17 -10.19 3.94
N LYS A 34 -0.84 -10.27 3.79
CA LYS A 34 -0.10 -9.72 2.64
C LYS A 34 -0.60 -10.25 1.29
N SER A 35 -1.10 -11.50 1.26
CA SER A 35 -1.69 -12.11 0.06
C SER A 35 -2.95 -11.40 -0.44
N ALA A 36 -3.61 -10.60 0.41
CA ALA A 36 -4.78 -9.81 0.06
C ALA A 36 -4.44 -8.42 -0.50
N ILE A 37 -3.14 -8.11 -0.63
CA ILE A 37 -2.63 -6.81 -1.06
C ILE A 37 -1.76 -7.04 -2.29
N GLN A 38 -2.13 -6.42 -3.41
CA GLN A 38 -1.40 -6.56 -4.65
C GLN A 38 -1.10 -5.21 -5.30
N ILE A 39 0.15 -4.99 -5.69
CA ILE A 39 0.53 -3.83 -6.50
C ILE A 39 0.22 -4.14 -7.96
N ILE A 40 -0.88 -3.60 -8.46
CA ILE A 40 -1.37 -3.84 -9.83
C ILE A 40 -0.70 -2.92 -10.86
N LYS A 41 -0.24 -1.73 -10.46
CA LYS A 41 0.51 -0.81 -11.33
C LYS A 41 1.56 -0.02 -10.55
N GLY A 42 2.61 0.40 -11.26
CA GLY A 42 3.61 1.32 -10.72
C GLY A 42 4.71 0.66 -9.89
N GLN A 43 4.98 -0.63 -10.07
CA GLN A 43 6.03 -1.35 -9.32
C GLN A 43 7.44 -0.71 -9.43
N ALA A 44 7.73 -0.02 -10.54
CA ALA A 44 8.96 0.73 -10.78
C ALA A 44 8.80 2.26 -10.59
N SER A 45 7.66 2.72 -10.07
CA SER A 45 7.33 4.13 -9.89
C SER A 45 7.05 4.46 -8.42
N ARG A 46 7.13 5.75 -8.09
CA ARG A 46 6.68 6.27 -6.78
C ARG A 46 5.16 6.21 -6.63
N ASN A 47 4.44 6.37 -7.74
CA ASN A 47 2.98 6.28 -7.76
C ASN A 47 2.57 4.83 -8.03
N LYS A 48 1.94 4.21 -7.05
CA LYS A 48 1.53 2.79 -7.08
C LYS A 48 0.02 2.70 -6.98
N ILE A 49 -0.57 1.82 -7.77
CA ILE A 49 -1.96 1.41 -7.61
C ILE A 49 -1.93 0.05 -6.91
N VAL A 50 -2.57 -0.01 -5.76
CA VAL A 50 -2.65 -1.20 -4.91
C VAL A 50 -4.10 -1.67 -4.86
N ALA A 51 -4.32 -2.94 -5.16
CA ALA A 51 -5.59 -3.62 -4.97
C ALA A 51 -5.60 -4.27 -3.58
N ILE A 52 -6.72 -4.14 -2.88
CA ILE A 52 -6.98 -4.76 -1.58
C ILE A 52 -8.33 -5.48 -1.72
N GLU A 53 -8.33 -6.80 -1.55
CA GLU A 53 -9.51 -7.62 -1.89
C GLU A 53 -10.52 -7.78 -0.75
N ILE A 54 -10.08 -7.66 0.50
CA ILE A 54 -10.88 -8.08 1.67
C ILE A 54 -11.57 -6.89 2.35
N LEU A 55 -11.18 -5.65 2.04
CA LEU A 55 -11.69 -4.44 2.68
C LEU A 55 -12.33 -3.49 1.66
N GLY A 56 -13.41 -2.83 2.08
CA GLY A 56 -14.02 -1.74 1.32
C GLY A 56 -13.19 -0.45 1.38
N SER A 57 -13.37 0.43 0.39
CA SER A 57 -12.62 1.69 0.28
C SER A 57 -12.77 2.61 1.51
N GLN A 58 -13.96 2.66 2.11
CA GLN A 58 -14.22 3.46 3.30
C GLN A 58 -13.45 2.91 4.51
N GLU A 59 -13.53 1.61 4.78
CA GLU A 59 -12.81 0.94 5.87
C GLU A 59 -11.30 1.12 5.74
N ILE A 60 -10.77 1.04 4.51
CA ILE A 60 -9.34 1.28 4.24
C ILE A 60 -8.94 2.71 4.62
N LEU A 61 -9.74 3.71 4.22
CA LEU A 61 -9.47 5.11 4.55
C LEU A 61 -9.52 5.34 6.06
N GLU A 62 -10.52 4.80 6.75
CA GLU A 62 -10.66 4.96 8.20
C GLU A 62 -9.46 4.37 8.97
N ARG A 63 -8.91 3.24 8.51
CA ARG A 63 -7.73 2.62 9.14
C ARG A 63 -6.41 3.34 8.82
N LEU A 64 -6.28 3.96 7.64
CA LEU A 64 -5.05 4.63 7.21
C LEU A 64 -4.93 6.09 7.68
N VAL A 65 -6.04 6.72 8.09
CA VAL A 65 -6.08 8.13 8.55
C VAL A 65 -6.07 8.25 10.08
N ARG A 66 -6.14 7.13 10.80
CA ARG A 66 -5.89 7.08 12.25
C ARG A 66 -4.43 7.37 12.57
#